data_AF-X1V907-F1
#
_entry.id   AF-X1V907-F1
#
_cell.length_a   1.000
_cell.length_b   1.000
_cell.length_c   1.000
_cell.angle_alpha   90.00
_cell.angle_beta   90.00
_cell.angle_gamma   90.00
#
_symmetry.space_group_name_H-M   'P 1'
#
loop_
_entity.id
_entity.type
_entity.pdbx_description
1 polymer ?
#
loop_
_entity_poly.entity_id
_entity_poly.type
_entity_poly.pdbx_seq_one_letter_code
_entity_poly.pdbx_strand_id
1 'polypeptide(L)'
;MARPKPWLKMWIEWLHDPKMLGLTLAEAGAWWKLLTLAQQCKADGQLVKDNGSPLSLPEIANSLHISTPRDMKTLQSMIEKMEAADSLIWSSHVLTIVHFAERQAKTSPSKVQKTTKIGVSAARDPSTIKTINELFKACFDDFNMQPDQVIQELGYSSQSDISELPSECYSKILFM
;
A
#
# COMPACT_ATOMS: atom_id res chain seq x y z
N MET A 1 -20.26 11.16 -20.70
CA MET A 1 -19.77 10.34 -19.56
C MET A 1 -19.71 11.24 -18.33
N ALA A 2 -20.26 10.80 -17.19
CA ALA A 2 -20.18 11.57 -15.95
C ALA A 2 -18.72 11.66 -15.47
N ARG A 3 -18.29 12.84 -15.01
CA ARG A 3 -16.94 13.01 -14.46
C ARG A 3 -16.78 12.14 -13.21
N PRO A 4 -15.64 11.44 -13.03
CA PRO A 4 -15.39 10.69 -11.80
C PRO A 4 -15.47 11.66 -10.61
N LYS A 5 -16.17 11.25 -9.56
CA LYS A 5 -16.26 11.97 -8.29
C LYS A 5 -15.48 11.17 -7.25
N PRO A 6 -14.15 11.41 -7.10
CA PRO A 6 -13.27 10.57 -6.26
C PRO A 6 -13.73 10.53 -4.80
N TRP A 7 -14.29 11.64 -4.31
CA TRP A 7 -14.87 11.72 -2.96
C TRP A 7 -16.03 10.73 -2.79
N LEU A 8 -16.92 10.58 -3.78
CA LEU A 8 -18.07 9.67 -3.70
C LEU A 8 -17.65 8.20 -3.81
N LYS A 9 -16.59 7.92 -4.58
CA LYS A 9 -16.00 6.57 -4.68
C LYS A 9 -15.55 6.06 -3.31
N MET A 10 -14.89 6.90 -2.52
CA MET A 10 -14.46 6.57 -1.16
C MET A 10 -15.65 6.18 -0.27
N TRP A 11 -16.74 6.94 -0.31
CA TRP A 11 -17.93 6.66 0.51
C TRP A 11 -18.65 5.35 0.12
N ILE A 12 -18.69 5.01 -1.18
CA ILE A 12 -19.34 3.78 -1.68
C ILE A 12 -18.55 2.53 -1.26
N GLU A 13 -17.22 2.58 -1.33
CA GLU A 13 -16.37 1.47 -0.88
C GLU A 13 -16.55 1.20 0.62
N TRP A 14 -16.75 2.25 1.42
CA TRP A 14 -16.91 2.12 2.87
C TRP A 14 -18.29 1.65 3.31
N LEU A 15 -19.32 1.90 2.49
CA LEU A 15 -20.68 1.42 2.78
C LEU A 15 -20.74 -0.10 2.90
N HIS A 16 -19.85 -0.80 2.20
CA HIS A 16 -19.80 -2.27 2.16
C HIS A 16 -18.56 -2.84 2.86
N ASP A 17 -17.72 -1.99 3.48
CA ASP A 17 -16.54 -2.46 4.19
C ASP A 17 -16.97 -3.12 5.52
N PRO A 18 -16.72 -4.43 5.72
CA PRO A 18 -17.09 -5.12 6.95
C PRO A 18 -16.53 -4.46 8.21
N LYS A 19 -15.38 -3.78 8.09
CA LYS A 19 -14.72 -3.06 9.19
C LYS A 19 -15.53 -1.85 9.63
N MET A 20 -16.23 -1.21 8.69
CA MET A 20 -17.08 -0.04 8.95
C MET A 20 -18.43 -0.44 9.55
N LEU A 21 -18.93 -1.66 9.27
CA LEU A 21 -20.19 -2.16 9.80
C LEU A 21 -20.16 -2.41 11.33
N GLY A 22 -18.97 -2.65 11.90
CA GLY A 22 -18.77 -2.83 13.34
C GLY A 22 -18.64 -1.54 14.15
N LEU A 23 -18.64 -0.38 13.48
CA LEU A 23 -18.51 0.93 14.10
C LEU A 23 -19.86 1.61 14.29
N THR A 24 -20.01 2.30 15.41
CA THR A 24 -21.06 3.30 15.57
C THR A 24 -20.81 4.50 14.66
N LEU A 25 -21.85 5.30 14.39
CA LEU A 25 -21.71 6.52 13.58
C LEU A 25 -20.63 7.48 14.12
N ALA A 26 -20.50 7.57 15.45
CA ALA A 26 -19.49 8.42 16.08
C ALA A 26 -18.07 7.87 15.88
N GLU A 27 -17.90 6.54 15.98
CA GLU A 27 -16.62 5.88 15.72
C GLU A 27 -16.24 5.97 14.23
N ALA A 28 -17.20 5.77 13.32
CA ALA A 28 -16.98 5.94 11.88
C ALA A 28 -16.57 7.39 11.54
N GLY A 29 -17.19 8.38 12.18
CA GLY A 29 -16.79 9.78 12.07
C GLY A 29 -15.38 10.04 12.60
N ALA A 30 -15.01 9.45 13.75
CA ALA A 30 -13.66 9.55 14.32
C ALA A 30 -12.62 8.91 13.41
N TRP A 31 -12.92 7.73 12.85
CA TRP A 31 -12.07 7.03 11.88
C TRP A 31 -11.82 7.86 10.62
N TRP A 32 -12.87 8.48 10.06
CA TRP A 32 -12.72 9.36 8.91
C TRP A 32 -11.79 10.54 9.19
N LYS A 33 -11.99 11.22 10.33
CA LYS A 33 -11.12 12.32 10.75
C LYS A 33 -9.66 11.86 10.91
N LEU A 34 -9.44 10.67 11.47
CA LEU A 34 -8.10 10.09 11.63
C LEU A 34 -7.41 9.85 10.28
N LEU A 35 -8.14 9.32 9.29
CA LEU A 35 -7.64 9.14 7.92
C LEU A 35 -7.28 10.47 7.26
N THR A 36 -8.10 11.52 7.47
CA THR A 36 -7.77 12.85 6.95
C THR A 36 -6.53 13.44 7.62
N LEU A 37 -6.34 13.20 8.92
CA LEU A 37 -5.15 13.62 9.65
C LEU A 37 -3.91 12.90 9.13
N ALA A 38 -3.99 11.59 8.90
CA ALA A 38 -2.88 10.82 8.34
C ALA A 38 -2.49 11.28 6.92
N GLN A 39 -3.48 11.66 6.09
CA GLN A 39 -3.21 12.28 4.79
C GLN A 39 -2.49 13.64 4.94
N GLN A 40 -2.85 14.42 5.96
CA GLN A 40 -2.23 15.70 6.25
C GLN A 40 -0.77 15.54 6.72
N CYS A 41 -0.47 14.50 7.49
CA CYS A 41 0.89 14.16 7.93
C CYS A 41 1.84 13.80 6.77
N LYS A 42 1.32 13.43 5.58
CA LYS A 42 2.10 13.04 4.39
C LYS A 42 3.19 11.99 4.67
N ALA A 43 2.95 11.12 5.66
CA ALA A 43 3.90 10.12 6.14
C ALA A 43 3.35 8.70 5.95
N ASP A 44 2.79 8.41 4.77
CA ASP A 44 2.27 7.08 4.39
C ASP A 44 1.32 6.43 5.41
N GLY A 45 0.48 7.23 6.05
CA GLY A 45 -0.48 6.75 7.05
C GLY A 45 0.02 6.84 8.51
N GLN A 46 1.28 7.25 8.73
CA GLN A 46 1.82 7.50 10.07
C GLN A 46 1.34 8.86 10.60
N LEU A 47 0.89 8.86 11.85
CA LEU A 47 0.50 10.07 12.56
C LEU A 47 1.71 10.67 13.26
N VAL A 48 2.42 11.51 12.52
CA VAL A 48 3.61 12.24 12.97
C VAL A 48 3.41 13.74 12.84
N LYS A 49 4.13 14.49 13.67
CA LYS A 49 4.25 15.94 13.58
C LYS A 49 5.16 16.34 12.41
N ASP A 50 5.20 17.62 12.09
CA ASP A 50 6.08 18.18 11.04
C ASP A 50 7.57 17.91 11.31
N ASN A 51 7.95 17.71 12.57
CA ASN A 51 9.31 17.37 12.97
C ASN A 51 9.62 15.85 12.95
N GLY A 52 8.69 15.02 12.45
CA GLY A 52 8.82 13.56 12.40
C GLY A 52 8.59 12.84 13.73
N SER A 53 8.26 13.56 14.81
CA SER A 53 7.94 12.94 16.10
C SER A 53 6.53 12.34 16.08
N PRO A 54 6.29 11.19 16.75
CA PRO A 54 4.94 10.62 16.89
C PRO A 54 3.96 11.60 17.52
N LEU A 55 2.72 11.59 17.02
CA LEU A 55 1.59 12.22 17.71
C LEU A 55 1.10 11.32 18.84
N SER A 56 1.06 11.87 20.05
CA SER A 56 0.45 11.18 21.19
C SER A 56 -1.08 11.16 21.09
N LEU A 57 -1.75 10.24 21.79
CA LEU A 57 -3.21 10.14 21.77
C LEU A 57 -3.94 11.46 22.14
N PRO A 58 -3.49 12.25 23.15
CA PRO A 58 -4.08 13.55 23.43
C PRO A 58 -3.90 14.57 22.29
N GLU A 59 -2.75 14.53 21.60
CA GLU A 59 -2.50 15.41 20.45
C GLU A 59 -3.35 15.02 19.25
N ILE A 60 -3.51 13.72 18.99
CA ILE A 60 -4.45 13.20 17.99
C ILE A 60 -5.86 13.68 18.33
N ALA A 61 -6.33 13.47 19.56
CA ALA A 61 -7.65 13.92 19.99
C ALA A 61 -7.84 15.43 19.76
N ASN A 62 -6.84 16.24 20.11
CA ASN A 62 -6.85 17.68 19.89
C ASN A 62 -6.94 18.03 18.38
N SER A 63 -6.15 17.38 17.52
CA SER A 63 -6.19 17.55 16.06
C SER A 63 -7.54 17.13 15.45
N LEU A 64 -8.23 16.16 16.05
CA LEU A 64 -9.55 15.71 15.62
C LEU A 64 -10.70 16.57 16.18
N HIS A 65 -10.37 17.60 16.97
CA HIS A 65 -11.30 18.44 17.73
C HIS A 65 -12.18 17.62 18.69
N ILE A 66 -11.58 16.61 19.33
CA ILE A 66 -12.18 15.75 20.35
C ILE A 66 -11.80 16.34 21.71
N SER A 67 -12.74 17.10 22.30
CA SER A 67 -12.49 17.82 23.55
C SER A 67 -13.24 17.25 24.76
N THR A 68 -14.24 16.39 24.53
CA THR A 68 -15.06 15.83 25.62
C THR A 68 -14.54 14.46 26.06
N PRO A 69 -14.65 14.12 27.36
CA PRO A 69 -14.29 12.79 27.85
C PRO A 69 -15.10 11.65 27.19
N ARG A 70 -16.33 11.94 26.78
CA ARG A 70 -17.19 10.98 26.08
C ARG A 70 -16.64 10.67 24.69
N ASP A 71 -16.30 11.70 23.92
CA ASP A 71 -15.75 11.53 22.58
C ASP A 71 -14.34 10.92 22.63
N MET A 72 -13.58 11.19 23.69
CA MET A 72 -12.30 10.52 23.93
C MET A 72 -12.46 9.01 24.12
N LYS A 73 -13.48 8.56 24.86
CA LYS A 73 -13.82 7.14 24.96
C LYS A 73 -14.23 6.56 23.60
N THR A 74 -14.96 7.33 22.80
CA THR A 74 -15.31 6.92 21.43
C THR A 74 -14.07 6.77 20.54
N LEU A 75 -13.11 7.68 20.64
CA LEU A 75 -11.84 7.59 19.93
C LEU A 75 -11.06 6.33 20.33
N GLN A 76 -10.96 6.06 21.63
CA GLN A 76 -10.29 4.86 22.15
C GLN A 76 -10.97 3.57 21.66
N SER A 77 -12.29 3.48 21.80
CA SER A 77 -13.08 2.34 21.30
C SER A 77 -12.90 2.13 19.79
N MET A 78 -12.86 3.22 19.01
CA MET A 78 -12.59 3.15 17.58
C MET A 78 -11.18 2.61 17.29
N ILE A 79 -10.16 3.08 18.01
CA ILE A 79 -8.77 2.62 17.83
C ILE A 79 -8.68 1.12 18.12
N GLU A 80 -9.22 0.67 19.26
CA GLU A 80 -9.21 -0.76 19.64
C GLU A 80 -9.87 -1.65 18.59
N LYS A 81 -11.03 -1.24 18.06
CA LYS A 81 -11.73 -1.97 16.99
C LYS A 81 -10.94 -1.99 15.69
N MET A 82 -10.27 -0.89 15.37
CA MET A 82 -9.47 -0.77 14.15
C MET A 82 -8.14 -1.52 14.23
N GLU A 83 -7.55 -1.62 15.42
CA GLU A 83 -6.41 -2.50 15.69
C GLU A 83 -6.83 -3.97 15.57
N ALA A 84 -7.97 -4.36 16.16
CA ALA A 84 -8.51 -5.71 16.02
C ALA A 84 -8.87 -6.07 14.56
N ALA A 85 -9.12 -5.07 13.71
CA ALA A 85 -9.40 -5.22 12.29
C ALA A 85 -8.15 -5.06 11.40
N ASP A 86 -6.94 -5.11 11.99
CA ASP A 86 -5.65 -4.94 11.33
C ASP A 86 -5.58 -3.69 10.43
N SER A 87 -6.28 -2.63 10.83
CA SER A 87 -6.37 -1.36 10.10
C SER A 87 -5.56 -0.26 10.75
N LEU A 88 -5.25 -0.41 12.03
CA LEU A 88 -4.33 0.41 12.79
C LEU A 88 -3.28 -0.49 13.43
N ILE A 89 -2.04 0.01 13.48
CA ILE A 89 -0.98 -0.58 14.27
C ILE A 89 -0.40 0.52 15.14
N TRP A 90 -0.35 0.27 16.45
CA TRP A 90 0.43 1.05 17.39
C TRP A 90 1.82 0.44 17.51
N SER A 91 2.82 1.08 16.88
CA SER A 91 4.20 0.61 16.93
C SER A 91 5.12 1.74 17.37
N SER A 92 6.00 1.48 18.35
CA SER A 92 7.02 2.45 18.80
C SER A 92 6.46 3.85 19.12
N HIS A 93 5.29 3.90 19.76
CA HIS A 93 4.53 5.13 20.07
C HIS A 93 3.99 5.92 18.86
N VAL A 94 4.08 5.37 17.65
CA VAL A 94 3.49 5.92 16.42
C VAL A 94 2.23 5.12 16.08
N LEU A 95 1.11 5.82 15.92
CA LEU A 95 -0.09 5.23 15.34
C LEU A 95 0.01 5.27 13.82
N THR A 96 -0.06 4.10 13.19
CA THR A 96 0.05 3.95 11.73
C THR A 96 -1.21 3.32 11.16
N ILE A 97 -1.73 3.92 10.09
CA ILE A 97 -2.83 3.37 9.32
C ILE A 97 -2.29 2.32 8.34
N VAL A 98 -2.69 1.06 8.55
CA VAL A 98 -2.27 -0.06 7.70
C VAL A 98 -2.96 0.03 6.35
N HIS A 99 -2.22 -0.32 5.28
CA HIS A 99 -2.70 -0.27 3.90
C HIS A 99 -3.17 1.14 3.47
N PHE A 100 -2.67 2.21 4.08
CA PHE A 100 -3.07 3.59 3.76
C PHE A 100 -2.85 3.91 2.27
N ALA A 101 -1.67 3.57 1.73
CA ALA A 101 -1.35 3.73 0.32
C ALA A 101 -2.29 2.94 -0.61
N GLU A 102 -2.67 1.71 -0.22
CA GLU A 102 -3.62 0.91 -1.00
C GLU A 102 -5.04 1.51 -0.99
N ARG A 103 -5.46 2.09 0.15
CA ARG A 103 -6.75 2.80 0.28
C ARG A 103 -6.77 4.07 -0.59
N GLN A 104 -5.67 4.82 -0.66
CA GLN A 104 -5.52 5.99 -1.55
C GLN A 104 -5.41 5.61 -3.04
N ALA A 105 -4.78 4.48 -3.34
CA ALA A 105 -4.66 3.98 -4.70
C ALA A 105 -6.01 3.52 -5.27
N LYS A 106 -6.90 2.94 -4.44
CA LYS A 106 -8.25 2.55 -4.85
C LYS A 106 -9.14 3.75 -5.16
N THR A 107 -9.02 4.86 -4.43
CA THR A 107 -9.83 6.07 -4.65
C THR A 107 -9.34 6.94 -5.82
N SER A 108 -8.12 6.73 -6.29
CA SER A 108 -7.58 7.41 -7.48
C SER A 108 -8.17 6.83 -8.78
N PRO A 109 -8.62 7.65 -9.75
CA PRO A 109 -8.98 7.16 -11.06
C PRO A 109 -7.71 6.76 -11.81
N SER A 110 -7.53 5.45 -12.00
CA SER A 110 -6.50 4.81 -12.85
C SER A 110 -5.05 4.94 -12.41
N LYS A 111 -4.55 3.92 -11.71
CA LYS A 111 -3.52 3.02 -12.25
C LYS A 111 -3.50 1.72 -11.45
N VAL A 112 -3.51 0.63 -12.20
CA VAL A 112 -3.51 -0.76 -11.75
C VAL A 112 -2.41 -0.99 -10.70
N GLN A 113 -2.80 -1.50 -9.53
CA GLN A 113 -1.91 -1.95 -8.48
C GLN A 113 -1.04 -3.10 -8.98
N LYS A 114 0.27 -2.89 -9.08
CA LYS A 114 1.25 -3.96 -8.93
C LYS A 114 1.53 -4.13 -7.44
N THR A 115 1.42 -5.38 -7.00
CA THR A 115 1.72 -5.89 -5.67
C THR A 115 3.18 -5.65 -5.29
N THR A 116 3.38 -5.13 -4.08
CA THR A 116 4.68 -4.91 -3.45
C THR A 116 5.38 -6.23 -3.13
N LYS A 117 6.60 -6.41 -3.63
CA LYS A 117 7.68 -7.08 -2.86
C LYS A 117 8.97 -6.27 -3.02
N ILE A 118 9.34 -5.63 -1.91
CA ILE A 118 10.69 -5.33 -1.39
C ILE A 118 11.73 -4.88 -2.43
N GLY A 119 12.22 -3.65 -2.24
CA GLY A 119 13.08 -2.94 -3.17
C GLY A 119 14.39 -3.63 -3.54
N VAL A 120 14.95 -3.24 -4.68
CA VAL A 120 16.21 -2.47 -4.79
C VAL A 120 16.16 -1.77 -6.15
N SER A 121 16.29 -0.43 -6.14
CA SER A 121 16.58 0.36 -7.34
C SER A 121 18.10 0.41 -7.53
N ALA A 122 18.62 -0.49 -8.35
CA ALA A 122 19.89 -0.43 -9.06
C ALA A 122 19.90 -1.66 -9.99
N ALA A 123 20.43 -1.53 -11.21
CA ALA A 123 20.51 -2.62 -12.20
C ALA A 123 20.87 -3.95 -11.51
N ARG A 124 19.99 -4.96 -11.62
CA ARG A 124 20.18 -6.24 -10.91
C ARG A 124 21.43 -6.93 -11.42
N ASP A 125 22.25 -7.41 -10.50
CA ASP A 125 23.45 -8.18 -10.83
C ASP A 125 23.01 -9.54 -11.41
N PRO A 126 23.35 -9.89 -12.67
CA PRO A 126 22.87 -11.10 -13.35
C PRO A 126 23.20 -12.40 -12.60
N SER A 127 24.25 -12.37 -11.78
CA SER A 127 24.69 -13.48 -10.93
C SER A 127 23.70 -13.84 -9.80
N THR A 128 22.74 -12.94 -9.51
CA THR A 128 21.72 -13.18 -8.48
C THR A 128 20.55 -14.02 -8.98
N ILE A 129 20.42 -14.20 -10.30
CA ILE A 129 19.34 -14.95 -10.93
C ILE A 129 19.77 -16.40 -11.09
N LYS A 130 19.27 -17.28 -10.21
CA LYS A 130 19.65 -18.69 -10.18
C LYS A 130 18.58 -19.60 -10.79
N THR A 131 17.37 -19.09 -10.94
CA THR A 131 16.22 -19.86 -11.44
C THR A 131 15.49 -19.13 -12.57
N ILE A 132 14.82 -19.90 -13.43
CA ILE A 132 14.00 -19.36 -14.54
C ILE A 132 12.86 -18.47 -14.02
N ASN A 133 12.30 -18.80 -12.85
CA ASN A 133 11.27 -17.97 -12.22
C ASN A 133 11.83 -16.62 -11.75
N GLU A 134 13.08 -16.58 -11.28
CA GLU A 134 13.77 -15.33 -10.93
C GLU A 134 14.11 -14.52 -12.17
N LEU A 135 14.46 -15.16 -13.29
CA LEU A 135 14.68 -14.50 -14.58
C LEU A 135 13.42 -13.75 -15.02
N PHE A 136 12.26 -14.41 -15.08
CA PHE A 136 11.02 -13.74 -15.48
C PHE A 136 10.62 -12.62 -14.53
N LYS A 137 10.83 -12.82 -13.23
CA LYS A 137 10.56 -11.79 -12.24
C LYS A 137 11.51 -10.60 -12.40
N ALA A 138 12.78 -10.83 -12.69
CA ALA A 138 13.76 -9.78 -12.97
C ALA A 138 13.42 -9.01 -14.25
N CYS A 139 13.12 -9.70 -15.35
CA CYS A 139 12.72 -9.05 -16.60
C CYS A 139 11.42 -8.24 -16.46
N PHE A 140 10.46 -8.71 -15.64
CA PHE A 140 9.24 -7.97 -15.36
C PHE A 140 9.46 -6.75 -14.45
N ASP A 141 10.37 -6.86 -13.48
CA ASP A 141 10.65 -5.77 -12.57
C ASP A 141 11.48 -4.67 -13.23
N ASP A 142 12.45 -5.04 -14.09
CA ASP A 142 13.41 -4.10 -14.68
C ASP A 142 12.97 -3.58 -16.06
N PHE A 143 12.35 -4.44 -16.88
CA PHE A 143 11.92 -4.10 -18.25
C PHE A 143 10.39 -4.11 -18.43
N ASN A 144 9.62 -4.45 -17.39
CA ASN A 144 8.15 -4.59 -17.46
C ASN A 144 7.67 -5.58 -18.55
N MET A 145 8.51 -6.56 -18.92
CA MET A 145 8.21 -7.58 -19.92
C MET A 145 7.47 -8.76 -19.30
N GLN A 146 6.47 -9.29 -20.00
CA GLN A 146 5.80 -10.53 -19.58
C GLN A 146 6.65 -11.77 -19.87
N PRO A 147 6.48 -12.88 -19.13
CA PRO A 147 7.24 -14.11 -19.35
C PRO A 147 7.25 -14.59 -20.81
N ASP A 148 6.10 -14.50 -21.50
CA ASP A 148 5.99 -14.87 -22.91
C ASP A 148 6.84 -13.99 -23.83
N GLN A 149 6.93 -12.69 -23.52
CA GLN A 149 7.79 -11.76 -24.26
C GLN A 149 9.27 -12.04 -24.00
N VAL A 150 9.63 -12.37 -22.76
CA VAL A 150 11.01 -12.75 -22.40
C VAL A 150 11.43 -14.00 -23.17
N ILE A 151 10.55 -15.00 -23.28
CA ILE A 151 10.81 -16.23 -24.04
C ILE A 151 10.96 -15.93 -25.54
N GLN A 152 10.12 -15.05 -26.09
CA GLN A 152 10.20 -14.62 -27.49
C GLN A 152 11.47 -13.82 -27.80
N GLU A 153 11.87 -12.89 -26.92
CA GLU A 153 13.09 -12.09 -27.07
C GLU A 153 14.35 -12.96 -26.98
N LEU A 154 14.31 -14.01 -26.16
CA LEU A 154 15.38 -15.01 -26.09
C LEU A 154 15.36 -16.00 -27.27
N GLY A 155 14.34 -15.93 -28.15
CA GLY A 155 14.21 -16.78 -29.33
C GLY A 155 13.74 -18.21 -29.07
N TYR A 156 13.20 -18.50 -27.89
CA TYR A 156 12.69 -19.82 -27.52
C TYR A 156 11.18 -19.93 -27.77
N SER A 157 10.68 -21.16 -27.93
CA SER A 157 9.25 -21.44 -28.10
C SER A 157 8.55 -21.74 -26.78
N SER A 158 9.28 -22.21 -25.76
CA SER A 158 8.73 -22.53 -24.46
C SER A 158 9.77 -22.41 -23.34
N GLN A 159 9.30 -22.28 -22.09
CA GLN A 159 10.13 -22.24 -20.89
C GLN A 159 11.03 -23.49 -20.74
N SER A 160 10.57 -24.63 -21.23
CA SER A 160 11.29 -25.92 -21.18
C SER A 160 12.47 -25.98 -22.14
N ASP A 161 12.53 -25.09 -23.13
CA ASP A 161 13.59 -25.05 -24.14
C ASP A 161 14.78 -24.18 -23.71
N ILE A 162 14.65 -23.46 -22.57
CA ILE A 162 15.70 -22.65 -21.99
C ILE A 162 16.74 -23.60 -21.37
N SER A 163 17.74 -23.96 -22.19
CA SER A 163 18.89 -24.78 -21.79
C SER A 163 20.07 -23.96 -21.28
N GLU A 164 20.01 -22.63 -21.43
CA GLU A 164 21.03 -21.69 -20.97
C GLU A 164 20.84 -21.34 -19.49
N LEU A 165 21.92 -20.86 -18.86
CA LEU A 165 21.86 -20.42 -17.47
C LEU A 165 20.96 -19.16 -17.37
N PRO A 166 20.01 -19.10 -16.41
CA PRO A 166 19.11 -17.96 -16.24
C PRO A 166 19.82 -16.60 -16.13
N SER A 167 21.04 -16.58 -15.57
CA SER A 167 21.89 -15.39 -15.51
C SER A 167 22.36 -14.89 -16.89
N GLU A 168 22.68 -15.81 -17.81
CA GLU A 168 23.11 -15.49 -19.18
C GLU A 168 21.95 -14.95 -20.02
N CYS A 169 20.76 -15.54 -19.87
CA CYS A 169 19.54 -15.04 -20.51
C CYS A 169 19.23 -13.59 -20.08
N TYR A 170 19.37 -13.29 -18.80
CA TYR A 170 19.15 -11.94 -18.29
C TYR A 170 20.20 -10.95 -18.82
N SER A 171 21.49 -11.35 -18.89
CA SER A 171 22.54 -10.52 -19.48
C SER A 171 22.30 -10.23 -20.96
N LYS A 172 21.78 -11.18 -21.74
CA LYS A 172 21.43 -10.94 -23.14
C LYS A 172 20.38 -9.83 -23.27
N ILE A 173 19.34 -9.86 -22.44
CA ILE A 173 18.27 -8.86 -22.45
C ILE A 173 18.77 -7.49 -21.96
N LEU A 174 19.71 -7.46 -21.02
CA LEU A 174 20.29 -6.21 -20.50
C LEU A 174 21.16 -5.45 -21.53
N PHE A 175 21.77 -6.16 -22.48
CA PHE A 175 22.68 -5.59 -23.49
C PHE A 175 22.06 -5.46 -24.89
N MET A 176 20.75 -5.73 -25.03
CA MET A 176 19.99 -5.66 -26.28
C MET A 176 19.33 -4.28 -26.44
#